data_AF-A0A937FW49-F1
#
_entry.id   AF-A0A937FW49-F1
#
_cell.length_a   1.000
_cell.length_b   1.000
_cell.length_c   1.000
_cell.angle_alpha   90.00
_cell.angle_beta   90.00
_cell.angle_gamma   90.00
#
_symmetry.space_group_name_H-M   'P 1'
#
loop_
_entity.id
_entity.type
_entity.pdbx_description
1 polymer ?
#
loop_
_entity_poly.entity_id
_entity_poly.type
_entity_poly.pdbx_seq_one_letter_code
_entity_poly.pdbx_strand_id
1 'polypeptide(L)'
;MQRLFRISIIAALIGTWACSDDDTTTPSTPDNNYTGTGSVTQGMATTVTSNLLGCGRVAGIGTITDTDNNAWTVPADVNYTDSNFPFASEMNNPCSGVIYNSAAEAVAALDGSDIIELDATGEVITAYIFADNYFEMYINGTPVGKDNVPFTDFNSDIVRFKVKRPFTVAMLLVDWEENLGVGSENNRGFSYSPGDGGMVAVFADTNGNIIGTTDNTWKAQTFYTAPVKDLMCLSENGTKRLSTNCDAAGSNDGTSYYAVHWAIPSGWMNKDYDDSEWPAATTYTNDEIGVDNKSSYTNYTDIFDDANHNAQFIWSTNVVLDNEVIVRKTIQ
;
A
#
# COMPACT_ATOMS: atom_id res chain seq x y z
N MET A 1 24.52 96.99 -16.04
CA MET A 1 23.93 97.01 -17.40
C MET A 1 23.65 95.57 -17.78
N GLN A 2 22.37 95.20 -17.99
CA GLN A 2 21.85 94.82 -19.32
C GLN A 2 22.80 93.89 -20.10
N ARG A 3 22.44 92.64 -20.42
CA ARG A 3 21.21 92.29 -21.16
C ARG A 3 20.68 90.90 -20.80
N LEU A 4 19.36 90.77 -20.78
CA LEU A 4 18.68 89.47 -20.96
C LEU A 4 18.97 88.96 -22.38
N PHE A 5 19.16 87.65 -22.52
CA PHE A 5 18.77 86.93 -23.73
C PHE A 5 17.90 85.74 -23.33
N ARG A 6 16.65 85.74 -23.83
CA ARG A 6 15.78 84.57 -23.80
C ARG A 6 16.15 83.70 -25.00
N ILE A 7 16.36 82.41 -24.78
CA ILE A 7 16.38 81.39 -25.84
C ILE A 7 15.34 80.34 -25.50
N SER A 8 14.63 79.89 -26.53
CA SER A 8 13.36 79.16 -26.41
C SER A 8 13.50 77.69 -26.02
N ILE A 9 12.41 77.18 -25.46
CA ILE A 9 12.18 75.79 -25.08
C ILE A 9 12.24 74.87 -26.32
N ILE A 10 12.98 73.77 -26.21
CA ILE A 10 12.67 72.50 -26.87
C ILE A 10 12.63 71.44 -25.76
N ALA A 11 11.43 71.01 -25.40
CA ALA A 11 11.24 69.93 -24.44
C ALA A 11 11.23 68.59 -25.21
N ALA A 12 12.35 67.88 -25.19
CA ALA A 12 12.39 66.50 -25.65
C ALA A 12 11.84 65.60 -24.54
N LEU A 13 10.62 65.06 -24.73
CA LEU A 13 10.15 63.95 -23.91
C LEU A 13 11.00 62.71 -24.24
N ILE A 14 11.95 62.39 -23.37
CA ILE A 14 12.53 61.05 -23.32
C ILE A 14 11.62 60.23 -22.41
N GLY A 15 10.72 59.45 -23.00
CA GLY A 15 9.96 58.45 -22.28
C GLY A 15 10.89 57.35 -21.80
N THR A 16 11.30 57.39 -20.53
CA THR A 16 11.96 56.26 -19.88
C THR A 16 10.94 55.15 -19.73
N TRP A 17 10.96 54.20 -20.67
CA TRP A 17 10.20 52.97 -20.57
C TRP A 17 10.84 52.15 -19.44
N ALA A 18 10.23 52.22 -18.25
CA ALA A 18 10.57 51.32 -17.17
C ALA A 18 10.03 49.94 -17.55
N CYS A 19 10.91 49.03 -17.94
CA CYS A 19 10.58 47.61 -17.92
C CYS A 19 10.39 47.22 -16.45
N SER A 20 9.13 47.02 -16.05
CA SER A 20 8.82 46.30 -14.83
C SER A 20 9.15 44.83 -15.08
N ASP A 21 10.37 44.43 -14.73
CA ASP A 21 10.69 43.01 -14.52
C ASP A 21 9.96 42.58 -13.24
N ASP A 22 8.69 42.24 -13.38
CA ASP A 22 7.82 41.74 -12.32
C ASP A 22 7.03 40.52 -12.85
N ASP A 23 7.78 39.59 -13.46
CA ASP A 23 7.32 38.20 -13.65
C ASP A 23 7.74 37.36 -12.45
N THR A 24 7.41 37.85 -11.25
CA THR A 24 7.27 36.95 -10.11
C THR A 24 6.00 36.13 -10.34
N THR A 25 6.17 35.03 -11.06
CA THR A 25 5.31 33.87 -10.92
C THR A 25 5.42 33.39 -9.47
N THR A 26 4.63 33.99 -8.58
CA THR A 26 4.27 33.37 -7.32
C THR A 26 3.84 31.94 -7.65
N PRO A 27 4.43 30.91 -7.02
CA PRO A 27 3.90 29.57 -7.13
C PRO A 27 2.42 29.66 -6.78
N SER A 28 1.55 29.32 -7.73
CA SER A 28 0.15 29.15 -7.43
C SER A 28 0.08 28.08 -6.36
N THR A 29 -0.42 28.42 -5.16
CA THR A 29 -0.87 27.42 -4.19
C THR A 29 -1.69 26.39 -4.98
N PRO A 30 -1.33 25.10 -4.95
CA PRO A 30 -2.04 24.10 -5.73
C PRO A 30 -3.52 24.20 -5.38
N ASP A 31 -4.35 24.34 -6.42
CA ASP A 31 -5.79 24.54 -6.26
C ASP A 31 -6.38 23.21 -5.79
N ASN A 32 -6.38 23.04 -4.47
CA ASN A 32 -6.56 21.77 -3.78
C ASN A 32 -8.05 21.39 -3.77
N ASN A 33 -8.58 21.10 -4.97
CA ASN A 33 -9.99 20.86 -5.25
C ASN A 33 -10.50 19.51 -4.73
N TYR A 34 -9.65 18.73 -4.04
CA TYR A 34 -10.09 17.59 -3.26
C TYR A 34 -10.86 18.06 -2.02
N THR A 35 -12.06 17.51 -1.83
CA THR A 35 -12.99 17.90 -0.74
C THR A 35 -13.32 16.76 0.21
N GLY A 36 -12.57 15.65 0.14
CA GLY A 36 -12.72 14.50 1.04
C GLY A 36 -12.01 14.71 2.38
N THR A 37 -11.85 13.62 3.13
CA THR A 37 -11.30 13.64 4.50
C THR A 37 -9.79 13.40 4.58
N GLY A 38 -9.13 13.07 3.48
CA GLY A 38 -7.70 12.78 3.42
C GLY A 38 -6.80 14.01 3.36
N SER A 39 -5.54 13.84 3.79
CA SER A 39 -4.47 14.82 3.59
C SER A 39 -3.86 14.66 2.21
N VAL A 40 -3.60 15.77 1.52
CA VAL A 40 -3.04 15.76 0.16
C VAL A 40 -1.55 16.07 0.19
N THR A 41 -0.75 15.23 -0.46
CA THR A 41 0.66 15.52 -0.76
C THR A 41 0.87 15.61 -2.27
N GLN A 42 1.95 16.26 -2.71
CA GLN A 42 2.30 16.36 -4.12
C GLN A 42 3.80 16.10 -4.36
N GLY A 43 4.08 15.25 -5.33
CA GLY A 43 5.42 14.94 -5.82
C GLY A 43 6.21 13.97 -4.94
N MET A 44 7.49 13.83 -5.27
CA MET A 44 8.37 12.81 -4.70
C MET A 44 8.64 13.04 -3.20
N ALA A 45 8.55 11.97 -2.41
CA ALA A 45 8.96 11.95 -1.01
C ALA A 45 10.49 11.97 -0.85
N THR A 46 10.95 12.36 0.35
CA THR A 46 12.36 12.23 0.73
C THR A 46 12.62 10.82 1.23
N THR A 47 13.49 10.05 0.55
CA THR A 47 13.89 8.71 0.98
C THR A 47 14.57 8.75 2.36
N VAL A 48 14.06 7.96 3.32
CA VAL A 48 14.65 7.78 4.66
C VAL A 48 15.30 6.40 4.82
N THR A 49 14.73 5.37 4.18
CA THR A 49 15.33 4.04 4.06
C THR A 49 15.52 3.75 2.59
N SER A 50 16.77 3.55 2.14
CA SER A 50 17.07 3.38 0.72
C SER A 50 16.58 2.04 0.14
N ASN A 51 16.61 0.97 0.95
CA ASN A 51 16.07 -0.33 0.60
C ASN A 51 15.95 -1.19 1.88
N LEU A 52 14.81 -1.82 2.11
CA LEU A 52 14.59 -2.77 3.23
C LEU A 52 15.24 -4.13 2.99
N LEU A 53 15.27 -4.61 1.74
CA LEU A 53 15.73 -5.96 1.39
C LEU A 53 16.72 -5.92 0.23
N GLY A 54 17.89 -6.54 0.39
CA GLY A 54 18.95 -6.58 -0.64
C GLY A 54 18.68 -7.48 -1.85
N CYS A 55 17.44 -7.87 -2.10
CA CYS A 55 17.01 -8.78 -3.16
C CYS A 55 15.85 -8.16 -3.94
N GLY A 56 15.76 -8.49 -5.24
CA GLY A 56 14.69 -8.05 -6.12
C GLY A 56 14.63 -6.53 -6.29
N ARG A 57 13.45 -5.94 -6.17
CA ARG A 57 13.23 -4.49 -6.42
C ARG A 57 13.47 -3.65 -5.18
N VAL A 58 13.65 -2.35 -5.39
CA VAL A 58 14.06 -1.43 -4.32
C VAL A 58 12.88 -1.12 -3.41
N ALA A 59 12.82 -1.82 -2.27
CA ALA A 59 11.83 -1.59 -1.22
C ALA A 59 12.23 -0.37 -0.36
N GLY A 60 12.08 0.83 -0.93
CA GLY A 60 12.36 2.07 -0.22
C GLY A 60 11.30 2.42 0.83
N ILE A 61 11.66 3.26 1.81
CA ILE A 61 10.70 4.04 2.62
C ILE A 61 11.06 5.52 2.50
N GLY A 62 10.05 6.36 2.29
CA GLY A 62 10.17 7.81 2.23
C GLY A 62 9.34 8.52 3.30
N THR A 63 9.58 9.82 3.43
CA THR A 63 8.72 10.74 4.18
C THR A 63 8.36 11.95 3.31
N ILE A 64 7.09 12.33 3.31
CA ILE A 64 6.57 13.52 2.65
C ILE A 64 5.70 14.34 3.63
N THR A 65 5.53 15.62 3.38
CA THR A 65 4.77 16.54 4.25
C THR A 65 3.60 17.14 3.47
N ASP A 66 2.41 17.14 4.07
CA ASP A 66 1.22 17.75 3.47
C ASP A 66 1.17 19.28 3.68
N THR A 67 0.13 19.92 3.15
CA THR A 67 -0.06 21.38 3.26
C THR A 67 -0.31 21.88 4.69
N ASP A 68 -0.73 21.00 5.60
CA ASP A 68 -1.00 21.30 7.02
C ASP A 68 0.21 21.01 7.93
N ASN A 69 1.32 20.53 7.35
CA ASN A 69 2.57 20.13 7.99
C ASN A 69 2.52 18.79 8.75
N ASN A 70 1.57 17.90 8.43
CA ASN A 70 1.67 16.52 8.91
C ASN A 70 2.68 15.76 8.05
N ALA A 71 3.50 14.92 8.69
CA ALA A 71 4.46 14.05 8.01
C ALA A 71 3.84 12.67 7.79
N TRP A 72 4.01 12.15 6.57
CA TRP A 72 3.50 10.87 6.11
C TRP A 72 4.67 9.97 5.69
N THR A 73 4.70 8.76 6.23
CA THR A 73 5.61 7.69 5.80
C THR A 73 5.02 7.03 4.55
N VAL A 74 5.84 6.74 3.53
CA VAL A 74 5.38 6.14 2.27
C VAL A 74 6.31 5.00 1.83
N PRO A 75 5.77 3.90 1.23
CA PRO A 75 4.35 3.64 0.99
C PRO A 75 3.52 3.38 2.26
N ALA A 76 4.16 2.93 3.36
CA ALA A 76 3.51 2.67 4.64
C ALA A 76 4.53 2.72 5.81
N ASP A 77 4.06 2.90 7.04
CA ASP A 77 4.88 2.73 8.26
C ASP A 77 4.86 1.26 8.71
N VAL A 78 5.93 0.52 8.38
CA VAL A 78 5.99 -0.95 8.55
C VAL A 78 6.99 -1.40 9.61
N ASN A 79 6.66 -2.52 10.25
CA ASN A 79 7.44 -3.26 11.23
C ASN A 79 8.46 -4.23 10.61
N TYR A 80 8.79 -4.13 9.31
CA TYR A 80 9.75 -5.01 8.63
C TYR A 80 11.07 -5.18 9.41
N THR A 81 11.58 -4.10 10.00
CA THR A 81 12.82 -4.10 10.80
C THR A 81 12.64 -4.36 12.30
N ASP A 82 11.40 -4.43 12.80
CA ASP A 82 11.15 -4.78 14.22
C ASP A 82 11.36 -6.27 14.46
N SER A 83 12.33 -6.59 15.32
CA SER A 83 12.63 -7.97 15.75
C SER A 83 11.56 -8.59 16.64
N ASN A 84 10.62 -7.80 17.19
CA ASN A 84 9.50 -8.32 17.98
C ASN A 84 8.32 -8.78 17.10
N PHE A 85 8.30 -8.38 15.83
CA PHE A 85 7.36 -8.87 14.83
C PHE A 85 8.03 -10.00 14.03
N PRO A 86 7.62 -11.27 14.21
CA PRO A 86 8.24 -12.39 13.52
C PRO A 86 7.99 -12.34 12.00
N PHE A 87 8.99 -12.75 11.23
CA PHE A 87 8.79 -13.11 9.82
C PHE A 87 7.97 -14.39 9.71
N ALA A 88 7.16 -14.48 8.65
CA ALA A 88 6.43 -15.69 8.31
C ALA A 88 7.39 -16.80 7.86
N SER A 89 6.95 -18.05 7.94
CA SER A 89 7.68 -19.20 7.38
C SER A 89 7.46 -19.28 5.88
N GLU A 90 8.48 -19.67 5.11
CA GLU A 90 8.45 -19.55 3.65
C GLU A 90 7.88 -20.82 2.98
N MET A 91 7.00 -20.66 1.99
CA MET A 91 6.61 -21.73 1.04
C MET A 91 7.46 -21.65 -0.24
N ASN A 92 7.49 -20.47 -0.83
CA ASN A 92 8.31 -20.13 -1.98
C ASN A 92 8.81 -18.70 -1.81
N ASN A 93 10.12 -18.51 -1.72
CA ASN A 93 10.76 -17.20 -1.71
C ASN A 93 12.03 -17.25 -2.57
N PRO A 94 12.03 -16.63 -3.77
CA PRO A 94 13.22 -16.55 -4.63
C PRO A 94 14.43 -15.87 -3.97
N CYS A 95 14.22 -15.01 -2.97
CA CYS A 95 15.30 -14.26 -2.32
C CYS A 95 16.10 -15.07 -1.30
N SER A 96 15.48 -16.01 -0.59
CA SER A 96 16.17 -16.98 0.27
C SER A 96 16.59 -18.25 -0.49
N GLY A 97 15.90 -18.54 -1.61
CA GLY A 97 16.05 -19.78 -2.37
C GLY A 97 15.21 -20.94 -1.83
N VAL A 98 14.33 -20.69 -0.84
CA VAL A 98 13.36 -21.69 -0.37
C VAL A 98 12.25 -21.84 -1.41
N ILE A 99 12.12 -23.03 -1.99
CA ILE A 99 11.05 -23.35 -2.96
C ILE A 99 10.58 -24.78 -2.69
N TYR A 100 9.44 -24.95 -2.02
CA TYR A 100 8.80 -26.24 -1.82
C TYR A 100 7.86 -26.59 -2.99
N ASN A 101 7.63 -27.89 -3.24
CA ASN A 101 6.77 -28.34 -4.35
C ASN A 101 5.27 -28.37 -3.98
N SER A 102 4.94 -28.21 -2.71
CA SER A 102 3.56 -28.15 -2.20
C SER A 102 3.53 -27.52 -0.80
N ALA A 103 2.38 -26.98 -0.38
CA ALA A 103 2.21 -26.44 0.97
C ALA A 103 2.41 -27.51 2.06
N ALA A 104 2.04 -28.77 1.78
CA ALA A 104 2.26 -29.90 2.69
C ALA A 104 3.76 -30.19 2.91
N GLU A 105 4.60 -30.02 1.89
CA GLU A 105 6.06 -30.16 2.02
C GLU A 105 6.65 -29.03 2.86
N ALA A 106 6.21 -27.78 2.61
CA ALA A 106 6.62 -26.62 3.39
C ALA A 106 6.28 -26.77 4.88
N VAL A 107 5.02 -27.10 5.21
CA VAL A 107 4.58 -27.32 6.60
C VAL A 107 5.33 -28.48 7.27
N ALA A 108 5.67 -29.54 6.52
CA ALA A 108 6.43 -30.68 7.04
C ALA A 108 7.91 -30.38 7.33
N ALA A 109 8.46 -29.29 6.78
CA ALA A 109 9.82 -28.83 7.08
C ALA A 109 9.92 -28.02 8.39
N LEU A 110 8.80 -27.52 8.92
CA LEU A 110 8.77 -26.66 10.11
C LEU A 110 8.73 -27.49 11.41
N ASP A 111 9.59 -27.16 12.36
CA ASP A 111 9.72 -27.90 13.64
C ASP A 111 8.74 -27.45 14.74
N GLY A 112 8.01 -26.35 14.51
CA GLY A 112 7.05 -25.76 15.46
C GLY A 112 7.57 -24.55 16.24
N SER A 113 8.85 -24.15 16.05
CA SER A 113 9.41 -22.94 16.67
C SER A 113 8.82 -21.62 16.15
N ASP A 114 8.21 -21.66 14.97
CA ASP A 114 7.44 -20.59 14.32
C ASP A 114 6.02 -20.40 14.92
N ILE A 115 5.52 -21.32 15.74
CA ILE A 115 4.14 -21.26 16.25
C ILE A 115 4.04 -20.22 17.37
N ILE A 116 3.34 -19.12 17.09
CA ILE A 116 3.07 -18.07 18.09
C ILE A 116 1.90 -18.52 19.00
N GLU A 117 2.14 -18.72 20.30
CA GLU A 117 1.09 -19.11 21.26
C GLU A 117 0.37 -17.90 21.87
N LEU A 118 -0.90 -17.71 21.50
CA LEU A 118 -1.79 -16.69 22.08
C LEU A 118 -2.69 -17.29 23.17
N ASP A 119 -3.18 -18.51 22.94
CA ASP A 119 -3.99 -19.28 23.89
C ASP A 119 -3.36 -20.67 24.13
N ALA A 120 -2.85 -20.91 25.34
CA ALA A 120 -2.33 -22.22 25.75
C ALA A 120 -3.35 -23.38 25.62
N THR A 121 -4.65 -23.05 25.58
CA THR A 121 -5.80 -23.97 25.40
C THR A 121 -6.54 -23.78 24.08
N GLY A 122 -5.93 -23.06 23.13
CA GLY A 122 -6.37 -22.99 21.74
C GLY A 122 -5.86 -24.16 20.90
N GLU A 123 -6.28 -24.20 19.64
CA GLU A 123 -5.73 -25.07 18.61
C GLU A 123 -4.71 -24.32 17.75
N VAL A 124 -3.84 -25.04 17.03
CA VAL A 124 -2.91 -24.43 16.07
C VAL A 124 -3.66 -24.22 14.75
N ILE A 125 -3.67 -22.98 14.28
CA ILE A 125 -4.15 -22.59 12.96
C ILE A 125 -2.94 -22.37 12.06
N THR A 126 -3.02 -22.85 10.82
CA THR A 126 -2.06 -22.56 9.76
C THR A 126 -2.74 -21.62 8.77
N ALA A 127 -2.20 -20.42 8.60
CA ALA A 127 -2.56 -19.52 7.52
C ALA A 127 -1.55 -19.66 6.38
N TYR A 128 -2.03 -19.89 5.16
CA TYR A 128 -1.26 -19.79 3.93
C TYR A 128 -1.59 -18.45 3.29
N ILE A 129 -0.58 -17.69 2.86
CA ILE A 129 -0.74 -16.31 2.38
C ILE A 129 0.09 -16.11 1.11
N PHE A 130 -0.48 -15.42 0.14
CA PHE A 130 0.25 -14.81 -0.97
C PHE A 130 -0.18 -13.33 -1.05
N ALA A 131 0.79 -12.43 -1.18
CA ALA A 131 0.57 -10.99 -1.25
C ALA A 131 1.22 -10.38 -2.50
N ASP A 132 0.53 -9.38 -3.02
CA ASP A 132 0.99 -8.40 -3.98
C ASP A 132 0.90 -7.04 -3.27
N ASN A 133 1.98 -6.48 -2.69
CA ASN A 133 3.29 -7.09 -2.50
C ASN A 133 3.53 -7.58 -1.07
N TYR A 134 3.07 -6.85 -0.04
CA TYR A 134 3.50 -7.04 1.35
C TYR A 134 2.33 -7.22 2.32
N PHE A 135 2.54 -7.99 3.39
CA PHE A 135 1.60 -8.09 4.52
C PHE A 135 2.26 -8.06 5.90
N GLU A 136 1.50 -7.57 6.89
CA GLU A 136 1.75 -7.78 8.31
C GLU A 136 0.49 -8.33 8.99
N MET A 137 0.52 -9.55 9.51
CA MET A 137 -0.64 -10.19 10.13
C MET A 137 -0.62 -10.15 11.65
N TYR A 138 -1.77 -9.77 12.21
CA TYR A 138 -2.06 -9.75 13.63
C TYR A 138 -3.27 -10.65 13.94
N ILE A 139 -3.23 -11.36 15.07
CA ILE A 139 -4.35 -12.13 15.60
C ILE A 139 -4.74 -11.58 16.96
N ASN A 140 -5.98 -11.12 17.10
CA ASN A 140 -6.50 -10.43 18.30
C ASN A 140 -5.62 -9.25 18.78
N GLY A 141 -4.83 -8.64 17.89
CA GLY A 141 -3.86 -7.57 18.20
C GLY A 141 -2.43 -8.02 18.51
N THR A 142 -2.16 -9.32 18.56
CA THR A 142 -0.79 -9.85 18.69
C THR A 142 -0.17 -10.02 17.29
N PRO A 143 1.03 -9.50 17.01
CA PRO A 143 1.72 -9.76 15.73
C PRO A 143 2.09 -11.25 15.65
N VAL A 144 1.79 -11.89 14.51
CA VAL A 144 2.02 -13.35 14.34
C VAL A 144 2.88 -13.72 13.14
N GLY A 145 2.96 -12.88 12.12
CA GLY A 145 3.82 -13.09 10.96
C GLY A 145 3.73 -11.92 9.99
N LYS A 146 4.87 -11.45 9.50
CA LYS A 146 4.99 -10.47 8.42
C LYS A 146 5.72 -11.08 7.23
N ASP A 147 5.45 -10.56 6.07
CA ASP A 147 6.02 -11.03 4.80
C ASP A 147 7.56 -10.89 4.79
N ASN A 148 8.22 -11.80 4.07
CA ASN A 148 9.66 -11.85 3.89
C ASN A 148 10.17 -10.85 2.82
N VAL A 149 9.37 -10.52 1.79
CA VAL A 149 9.74 -9.66 0.66
C VAL A 149 8.80 -8.46 0.57
N PRO A 150 9.29 -7.21 0.70
CA PRO A 150 8.39 -6.04 0.66
C PRO A 150 7.82 -5.69 -0.72
N PHE A 151 8.51 -6.02 -1.81
CA PHE A 151 8.14 -5.58 -3.16
C PHE A 151 8.10 -6.75 -4.15
N THR A 152 9.25 -7.11 -4.73
CA THR A 152 9.41 -8.32 -5.55
C THR A 152 10.81 -8.90 -5.29
N ASP A 153 11.12 -10.15 -5.61
CA ASP A 153 10.28 -11.16 -6.28
C ASP A 153 9.18 -11.72 -5.38
N PHE A 154 8.01 -12.01 -5.96
CA PHE A 154 6.85 -12.53 -5.23
C PHE A 154 7.13 -13.85 -4.50
N ASN A 155 6.69 -13.92 -3.26
CA ASN A 155 6.76 -15.08 -2.38
C ASN A 155 5.37 -15.56 -1.92
N SER A 156 5.35 -16.67 -1.19
CA SER A 156 4.20 -17.11 -0.42
C SER A 156 4.64 -17.77 0.87
N ASP A 157 3.78 -17.68 1.88
CA ASP A 157 4.16 -17.84 3.27
C ASP A 157 3.15 -18.65 4.08
N ILE A 158 3.66 -19.21 5.18
CA ILE A 158 2.96 -19.90 6.24
C ILE A 158 3.09 -19.07 7.52
N VAL A 159 1.97 -18.76 8.15
CA VAL A 159 1.93 -18.21 9.51
C VAL A 159 1.16 -19.17 10.41
N ARG A 160 1.81 -19.68 11.46
CA ARG A 160 1.19 -20.60 12.42
C ARG A 160 1.04 -19.96 13.79
N PHE A 161 -0.15 -20.08 14.36
CA PHE A 161 -0.47 -19.49 15.65
C PHE A 161 -1.46 -20.36 16.41
N LYS A 162 -1.39 -20.33 17.74
CA LYS A 162 -2.25 -21.13 18.61
C LYS A 162 -3.24 -20.25 19.35
N VAL A 163 -4.53 -20.37 19.04
CA VAL A 163 -5.57 -19.42 19.45
C VAL A 163 -6.92 -20.11 19.72
N LYS A 164 -7.80 -19.49 20.49
CA LYS A 164 -9.21 -19.88 20.57
C LYS A 164 -10.08 -19.15 19.54
N ARG A 165 -11.06 -19.87 19.01
CA ARG A 165 -12.18 -19.30 18.26
C ARG A 165 -13.24 -18.67 19.16
N PRO A 166 -13.98 -17.65 18.67
CA PRO A 166 -13.67 -16.89 17.46
C PRO A 166 -12.46 -15.98 17.67
N PHE A 167 -11.65 -15.77 16.64
CA PHE A 167 -10.50 -14.86 16.66
C PHE A 167 -10.55 -13.87 15.51
N THR A 168 -9.99 -12.67 15.73
CA THR A 168 -9.94 -11.61 14.72
C THR A 168 -8.57 -11.62 14.05
N VAL A 169 -8.57 -11.81 12.74
CA VAL A 169 -7.43 -11.53 11.86
C VAL A 169 -7.51 -10.06 11.46
N ALA A 170 -6.38 -9.38 11.50
CA ALA A 170 -6.21 -8.07 10.91
C ALA A 170 -4.86 -8.02 10.21
N MET A 171 -4.82 -7.48 9.00
CA MET A 171 -3.59 -7.38 8.20
C MET A 171 -3.42 -5.95 7.68
N LEU A 172 -2.22 -5.39 7.84
CA LEU A 172 -1.74 -4.26 7.05
C LEU A 172 -1.21 -4.84 5.75
N LEU A 173 -1.61 -4.29 4.62
CA LEU A 173 -1.21 -4.69 3.28
C LEU A 173 -0.64 -3.48 2.55
N VAL A 174 0.41 -3.71 1.75
CA VAL A 174 1.09 -2.64 1.00
C VAL A 174 1.33 -3.10 -0.44
N ASP A 175 0.86 -2.30 -1.40
CA ASP A 175 1.37 -2.28 -2.79
C ASP A 175 2.57 -1.31 -2.79
N TRP A 176 3.74 -1.81 -3.16
CA TRP A 176 5.00 -1.12 -2.89
C TRP A 176 5.38 -0.20 -4.06
N GLU A 177 5.84 1.00 -3.72
CA GLU A 177 6.24 1.99 -4.72
C GLU A 177 7.76 2.09 -4.88
N GLU A 178 8.20 2.29 -6.12
CA GLU A 178 9.60 2.54 -6.47
C GLU A 178 9.88 4.06 -6.49
N ASN A 179 8.88 4.83 -6.94
CA ASN A 179 8.85 6.29 -6.96
C ASN A 179 8.15 6.82 -5.70
N LEU A 180 8.87 6.87 -4.59
CA LEU A 180 8.33 7.20 -3.28
C LEU A 180 7.48 8.50 -3.26
N GLY A 181 6.29 8.44 -2.68
CA GLY A 181 5.33 9.53 -2.52
C GLY A 181 4.31 9.68 -3.65
N VAL A 182 4.44 8.92 -4.74
CA VAL A 182 3.56 9.01 -5.93
C VAL A 182 3.05 7.63 -6.42
N GLY A 183 3.04 6.60 -5.56
CA GLY A 183 2.36 5.31 -5.75
C GLY A 183 2.73 4.53 -7.02
N SER A 184 3.95 4.72 -7.52
CA SER A 184 4.28 4.28 -8.87
C SER A 184 5.69 3.74 -9.01
N GLU A 185 5.93 3.12 -10.16
CA GLU A 185 7.04 2.22 -10.39
C GLU A 185 7.49 2.23 -11.86
N ASN A 186 8.72 1.76 -12.12
CA ASN A 186 9.24 1.61 -13.47
C ASN A 186 8.80 0.27 -14.07
N ASN A 187 7.61 0.24 -14.66
CA ASN A 187 7.00 -0.97 -15.20
C ASN A 187 6.20 -0.68 -16.49
N ARG A 188 5.91 -1.74 -17.26
CA ARG A 188 5.05 -1.72 -18.46
C ARG A 188 5.50 -0.72 -19.56
N GLY A 189 6.78 -0.31 -19.54
CA GLY A 189 7.38 0.63 -20.49
C GLY A 189 7.31 2.12 -20.10
N PHE A 190 6.90 2.41 -18.86
CA PHE A 190 6.79 3.76 -18.31
C PHE A 190 7.55 3.89 -16.99
N SER A 191 8.12 5.07 -16.75
CA SER A 191 8.89 5.36 -15.52
C SER A 191 8.00 5.55 -14.29
N TYR A 192 6.71 5.86 -14.50
CA TYR A 192 5.67 6.05 -13.51
C TYR A 192 4.41 5.28 -13.94
N SER A 193 4.43 3.96 -13.85
CA SER A 193 3.23 3.11 -13.87
C SER A 193 2.71 2.94 -12.45
N PRO A 194 1.39 2.94 -12.19
CA PRO A 194 0.89 2.37 -10.94
C PRO A 194 1.18 0.86 -10.86
N GLY A 195 1.29 0.37 -9.63
CA GLY A 195 1.37 -1.06 -9.33
C GLY A 195 0.04 -1.79 -9.53
N ASP A 196 -0.02 -3.01 -9.04
CA ASP A 196 -1.29 -3.67 -8.70
C ASP A 196 -1.07 -4.49 -7.42
N GLY A 197 -1.83 -4.15 -6.37
CA GLY A 197 -1.80 -4.86 -5.11
C GLY A 197 -2.65 -6.14 -5.11
N GLY A 198 -2.95 -6.66 -3.93
CA GLY A 198 -3.88 -7.78 -3.73
C GLY A 198 -3.36 -8.81 -2.73
N MET A 199 -4.26 -9.44 -1.98
CA MET A 199 -3.87 -10.50 -1.05
C MET A 199 -4.88 -11.63 -1.04
N VAL A 200 -4.38 -12.87 -1.00
CA VAL A 200 -5.18 -14.09 -0.85
C VAL A 200 -4.66 -14.90 0.34
N ALA A 201 -5.58 -15.39 1.18
CA ALA A 201 -5.21 -16.19 2.34
C ALA A 201 -6.22 -17.30 2.65
N VAL A 202 -5.69 -18.43 3.13
CA VAL A 202 -6.42 -19.65 3.49
C VAL A 202 -6.03 -20.07 4.90
N PHE A 203 -7.03 -20.25 5.77
CA PHE A 203 -6.84 -20.62 7.17
C PHE A 203 -7.32 -22.06 7.39
N ALA A 204 -6.44 -22.92 7.90
CA ALA A 204 -6.71 -24.33 8.18
C ALA A 204 -6.47 -24.70 9.65
N ASP A 205 -7.28 -25.62 10.19
CA ASP A 205 -7.09 -26.20 11.53
C ASP A 205 -6.02 -27.31 11.57
N THR A 206 -5.75 -27.88 12.75
CA THR A 206 -4.76 -28.97 12.92
C THR A 206 -5.08 -30.25 12.16
N ASN A 207 -6.31 -30.43 11.68
CA ASN A 207 -6.73 -31.58 10.88
C ASN A 207 -6.71 -31.29 9.38
N GLY A 208 -6.36 -30.06 8.98
CA GLY A 208 -6.39 -29.59 7.60
C GLY A 208 -7.77 -29.16 7.11
N ASN A 209 -8.77 -28.98 7.99
CA ASN A 209 -10.06 -28.42 7.55
C ASN A 209 -9.88 -26.92 7.28
N ILE A 210 -10.39 -26.43 6.14
CA ILE A 210 -10.43 -24.99 5.87
C ILE A 210 -11.53 -24.34 6.73
N ILE A 211 -11.16 -23.28 7.45
CA ILE A 211 -12.00 -22.62 8.45
C ILE A 211 -12.25 -21.14 8.14
N GLY A 212 -11.51 -20.60 7.18
CA GLY A 212 -11.69 -19.27 6.62
C GLY A 212 -10.84 -19.10 5.38
N THR A 213 -11.33 -18.30 4.44
CA THR A 213 -10.63 -17.86 3.24
C THR A 213 -10.83 -16.37 3.06
N THR A 214 -10.03 -15.72 2.21
CA THR A 214 -10.29 -14.36 1.75
C THR A 214 -11.46 -14.33 0.77
N ASP A 215 -12.42 -13.43 1.04
CA ASP A 215 -13.63 -13.23 0.25
C ASP A 215 -14.23 -11.83 0.54
N ASN A 216 -15.35 -11.48 -0.12
CA ASN A 216 -16.04 -10.20 0.11
C ASN A 216 -16.71 -10.05 1.50
N THR A 217 -16.56 -11.03 2.40
CA THR A 217 -17.07 -10.97 3.78
C THR A 217 -16.01 -10.48 4.78
N TRP A 218 -14.81 -10.17 4.29
CA TRP A 218 -13.79 -9.37 4.97
C TRP A 218 -14.13 -7.87 4.91
N LYS A 219 -13.59 -7.10 5.86
CA LYS A 219 -13.53 -5.64 5.78
C LYS A 219 -12.24 -5.22 5.07
N ALA A 220 -12.27 -4.12 4.31
CA ALA A 220 -11.08 -3.50 3.73
C ALA A 220 -11.20 -1.97 3.70
N GLN A 221 -10.14 -1.27 4.11
CA GLN A 221 -10.07 0.19 4.12
C GLN A 221 -8.70 0.66 3.63
N THR A 222 -8.68 1.49 2.58
CA THR A 222 -7.46 2.18 2.07
C THR A 222 -7.08 3.36 2.95
N PHE A 223 -5.78 3.57 3.18
CA PHE A 223 -5.16 4.65 3.96
C PHE A 223 -4.12 5.47 3.18
N TYR A 224 -3.70 5.00 2.00
CA TYR A 224 -2.85 5.72 1.06
C TYR A 224 -3.32 5.45 -0.38
N THR A 225 -3.68 6.49 -1.14
CA THR A 225 -4.10 6.39 -2.55
C THR A 225 -3.19 7.23 -3.45
N ALA A 226 -2.53 6.59 -4.42
CA ALA A 226 -1.56 7.17 -5.35
C ALA A 226 -1.32 6.26 -6.58
N PRO A 227 -0.78 6.76 -7.71
CA PRO A 227 -0.71 8.15 -8.13
C PRO A 227 -2.11 8.74 -8.36
N VAL A 228 -2.28 10.01 -8.00
CA VAL A 228 -3.48 10.79 -8.34
C VAL A 228 -3.05 11.92 -9.28
N LYS A 229 -3.44 11.84 -10.56
CA LYS A 229 -3.09 12.84 -11.58
C LYS A 229 -3.93 14.12 -11.48
N ASP A 230 -5.20 13.95 -11.14
CA ASP A 230 -6.19 15.01 -10.95
C ASP A 230 -7.00 14.71 -9.70
N LEU A 231 -6.91 15.58 -8.70
CA LEU A 231 -7.62 15.45 -7.42
C LEU A 231 -9.14 15.40 -7.57
N MET A 232 -9.71 15.92 -8.67
CA MET A 232 -11.15 15.87 -8.94
C MET A 232 -11.66 14.48 -9.33
N CYS A 233 -10.78 13.50 -9.59
CA CYS A 233 -11.18 12.12 -9.85
C CYS A 233 -11.62 11.36 -8.59
N LEU A 234 -11.21 11.85 -7.42
CA LEU A 234 -11.49 11.25 -6.12
C LEU A 234 -12.85 11.65 -5.58
N SER A 235 -13.48 10.77 -4.82
CA SER A 235 -14.70 11.06 -4.06
C SER A 235 -14.79 10.22 -2.79
N GLU A 236 -15.60 10.65 -1.83
CA GLU A 236 -15.91 9.87 -0.63
C GLU A 236 -17.42 9.66 -0.48
N ASN A 237 -17.81 8.49 0.02
CA ASN A 237 -19.21 8.14 0.30
C ASN A 237 -19.28 7.35 1.62
N GLY A 238 -19.58 8.07 2.71
CA GLY A 238 -19.37 7.55 4.06
C GLY A 238 -17.88 7.30 4.29
N THR A 239 -17.52 6.07 4.66
CA THR A 239 -16.14 5.60 4.85
C THR A 239 -15.44 5.16 3.55
N LYS A 240 -16.18 5.03 2.44
CA LYS A 240 -15.60 4.62 1.15
C LYS A 240 -14.79 5.77 0.56
N ARG A 241 -13.50 5.51 0.33
CA ARG A 241 -12.54 6.39 -0.34
C ARG A 241 -12.40 5.89 -1.77
N LEU A 242 -12.89 6.64 -2.75
CA LEU A 242 -13.13 6.16 -4.11
C LEU A 242 -12.25 6.86 -5.14
N SER A 243 -11.50 6.07 -5.88
CA SER A 243 -10.63 6.48 -7.00
C SER A 243 -11.12 5.94 -8.36
N THR A 244 -12.39 5.54 -8.47
CA THR A 244 -12.96 4.86 -9.66
C THR A 244 -12.98 5.70 -10.94
N ASN A 245 -12.84 7.03 -10.85
CA ASN A 245 -12.78 7.92 -12.00
C ASN A 245 -11.34 8.36 -12.33
N CYS A 246 -10.34 7.83 -11.61
CA CYS A 246 -8.94 8.24 -11.74
C CYS A 246 -8.25 7.54 -12.91
N ASP A 247 -7.37 8.29 -13.59
CA ASP A 247 -6.57 7.77 -14.69
C ASP A 247 -5.33 7.00 -14.18
N ALA A 248 -5.43 5.67 -14.19
CA ALA A 248 -4.37 4.74 -13.83
C ALA A 248 -3.41 4.36 -14.99
N ALA A 249 -3.37 5.09 -16.11
CA ALA A 249 -2.39 4.81 -17.17
C ALA A 249 -0.95 5.19 -16.76
N GLY A 250 0.06 4.42 -17.17
CA GLY A 250 1.46 4.76 -16.94
C GLY A 250 1.92 6.02 -17.68
N SER A 251 2.94 6.69 -17.12
CA SER A 251 3.52 7.93 -17.66
C SER A 251 5.06 7.94 -17.55
N ASN A 252 5.72 8.77 -18.37
CA ASN A 252 7.15 9.09 -18.21
C ASN A 252 7.39 10.45 -17.54
N ASP A 253 6.31 11.11 -17.09
CA ASP A 253 6.34 12.30 -16.26
C ASP A 253 5.24 12.18 -15.19
N GLY A 254 5.65 11.80 -13.98
CA GLY A 254 4.79 11.64 -12.80
C GLY A 254 5.31 12.36 -11.56
N THR A 255 6.39 13.14 -11.69
CA THR A 255 7.09 13.80 -10.56
C THR A 255 6.25 14.83 -9.80
N SER A 256 5.12 15.27 -10.37
CA SER A 256 4.18 16.23 -9.79
C SER A 256 2.79 15.62 -9.51
N TYR A 257 2.65 14.30 -9.55
CA TYR A 257 1.40 13.63 -9.17
C TYR A 257 1.11 13.81 -7.68
N TYR A 258 -0.17 13.74 -7.34
CA TYR A 258 -0.64 13.84 -5.97
C TYR A 258 -0.76 12.45 -5.34
N ALA A 259 -0.86 12.45 -4.02
CA ALA A 259 -1.37 11.32 -3.27
C ALA A 259 -2.29 11.80 -2.14
N VAL A 260 -3.16 10.91 -1.67
CA VAL A 260 -4.08 11.19 -0.56
C VAL A 260 -3.89 10.16 0.54
N HIS A 261 -3.77 10.66 1.77
CA HIS A 261 -3.43 9.89 2.96
C HIS A 261 -4.51 10.04 4.03
N TRP A 262 -4.69 9.02 4.85
CA TRP A 262 -5.55 9.08 6.03
C TRP A 262 -4.86 8.40 7.21
N ALA A 263 -4.99 8.96 8.41
CA ALA A 263 -4.37 8.38 9.59
C ALA A 263 -4.96 6.99 9.91
N ILE A 264 -4.09 6.00 10.11
CA ILE A 264 -4.48 4.66 10.60
C ILE A 264 -5.04 4.79 12.03
N PRO A 265 -6.26 4.29 12.32
CA PRO A 265 -6.85 4.38 13.65
C PRO A 265 -6.06 3.59 14.69
N SER A 266 -5.73 4.25 15.81
CA SER A 266 -5.04 3.60 16.92
C SER A 266 -5.83 2.41 17.44
N GLY A 267 -5.18 1.26 17.57
CA GLY A 267 -5.83 0.08 18.11
C GLY A 267 -6.83 -0.57 17.15
N TRP A 268 -6.70 -0.34 15.84
CA TRP A 268 -6.86 -1.44 14.88
C TRP A 268 -6.01 -2.65 15.33
N MET A 269 -5.97 -3.74 14.58
CA MET A 269 -5.40 -5.03 15.00
C MET A 269 -6.13 -5.71 16.18
N ASN A 270 -6.50 -4.98 17.24
CA ASN A 270 -7.17 -5.48 18.45
C ASN A 270 -8.52 -6.13 18.18
N LYS A 271 -8.81 -7.22 18.89
CA LYS A 271 -10.05 -7.99 18.77
C LYS A 271 -11.32 -7.13 18.87
N ASP A 272 -11.35 -6.19 19.81
CA ASP A 272 -12.53 -5.40 20.15
C ASP A 272 -12.61 -4.06 19.38
N TYR A 273 -11.76 -3.85 18.36
CA TYR A 273 -11.84 -2.68 17.48
C TYR A 273 -13.09 -2.75 16.59
N ASP A 274 -13.88 -1.68 16.61
CA ASP A 274 -15.11 -1.55 15.83
C ASP A 274 -14.82 -1.14 14.37
N ASP A 275 -14.98 -2.11 13.47
CA ASP A 275 -14.91 -1.93 12.02
C ASP A 275 -16.30 -1.98 11.34
N SER A 276 -17.40 -1.77 12.09
CA SER A 276 -18.77 -1.83 11.53
C SER A 276 -18.93 -0.97 10.28
N GLU A 277 -18.38 0.25 10.34
CA GLU A 277 -18.47 1.26 9.28
C GLU A 277 -17.48 1.02 8.14
N TRP A 278 -16.50 0.11 8.27
CA TRP A 278 -15.53 -0.13 7.18
C TRP A 278 -16.21 -0.79 5.97
N PRO A 279 -15.75 -0.51 4.74
CA PRO A 279 -16.23 -1.20 3.55
C PRO A 279 -16.02 -2.72 3.65
N ALA A 280 -16.90 -3.48 2.99
CA ALA A 280 -16.56 -4.84 2.62
C ALA A 280 -15.43 -4.84 1.58
N ALA A 281 -14.58 -5.87 1.61
CA ALA A 281 -13.49 -6.02 0.65
C ALA A 281 -14.01 -6.23 -0.78
N THR A 282 -13.30 -5.68 -1.76
CA THR A 282 -13.54 -6.00 -3.18
C THR A 282 -12.77 -7.26 -3.51
N THR A 283 -13.39 -8.17 -4.25
CA THR A 283 -12.77 -9.41 -4.72
C THR A 283 -12.29 -9.24 -6.16
N TYR A 284 -11.07 -9.69 -6.44
CA TYR A 284 -10.43 -9.64 -7.75
C TYR A 284 -10.12 -11.06 -8.24
N THR A 285 -9.99 -11.20 -9.56
CA THR A 285 -9.64 -12.45 -10.23
C THR A 285 -8.13 -12.62 -10.42
N ASN A 286 -7.68 -13.85 -10.61
CA ASN A 286 -6.27 -14.17 -10.89
C ASN A 286 -5.72 -13.38 -12.11
N ASP A 287 -6.56 -13.18 -13.14
CA ASP A 287 -6.27 -12.37 -14.32
C ASP A 287 -6.06 -10.89 -14.00
N GLU A 288 -6.84 -10.32 -13.05
CA GLU A 288 -6.74 -8.91 -12.63
C GLU A 288 -5.47 -8.64 -11.81
N ILE A 289 -5.00 -9.62 -11.04
CA ILE A 289 -3.76 -9.58 -10.24
C ILE A 289 -2.54 -10.15 -11.03
N GLY A 290 -2.77 -10.63 -12.26
CA GLY A 290 -1.73 -11.14 -13.16
C GLY A 290 -0.86 -12.26 -12.59
N VAL A 291 -1.42 -13.21 -11.83
CA VAL A 291 -0.63 -14.20 -11.05
C VAL A 291 -0.18 -15.44 -11.84
N ASP A 292 -0.62 -15.61 -13.10
CA ASP A 292 -0.37 -16.78 -13.96
C ASP A 292 1.12 -17.14 -14.19
N ASN A 293 2.04 -16.19 -13.95
CA ASN A 293 3.48 -16.40 -14.09
C ASN A 293 4.25 -16.40 -12.76
N LYS A 294 3.56 -16.23 -11.62
CA LYS A 294 4.14 -16.13 -10.28
C LYS A 294 4.20 -17.54 -9.67
N SER A 295 5.40 -18.15 -9.56
CA SER A 295 5.57 -19.52 -9.05
C SER A 295 5.18 -19.66 -7.57
N SER A 296 5.25 -18.56 -6.82
CA SER A 296 4.77 -18.39 -5.46
C SER A 296 3.25 -18.49 -5.32
N TYR A 297 2.50 -18.31 -6.39
CA TYR A 297 1.06 -18.60 -6.45
C TYR A 297 0.79 -19.93 -7.15
N THR A 298 1.29 -20.08 -8.38
CA THR A 298 0.92 -21.17 -9.30
C THR A 298 1.34 -22.57 -8.82
N ASN A 299 2.38 -22.70 -8.00
CA ASN A 299 2.76 -23.98 -7.37
C ASN A 299 1.78 -24.44 -6.27
N TYR A 300 0.88 -23.56 -5.80
CA TYR A 300 0.00 -23.79 -4.65
C TYR A 300 -1.47 -23.47 -4.97
N THR A 301 -1.88 -23.71 -6.22
CA THR A 301 -3.28 -23.60 -6.65
C THR A 301 -4.19 -24.63 -5.96
N ASP A 302 -3.64 -25.69 -5.38
CA ASP A 302 -4.33 -26.63 -4.48
C ASP A 302 -4.68 -26.02 -3.11
N ILE A 303 -4.09 -24.87 -2.76
CA ILE A 303 -4.43 -24.06 -1.59
C ILE A 303 -5.24 -22.85 -2.01
N PHE A 304 -4.69 -21.97 -2.84
CA PHE A 304 -5.29 -20.66 -3.11
C PHE A 304 -6.49 -20.72 -4.07
N ASP A 305 -6.48 -21.64 -5.05
CA ASP A 305 -7.49 -21.75 -6.12
C ASP A 305 -8.19 -23.13 -6.11
N ASP A 306 -8.34 -23.75 -4.94
CA ASP A 306 -9.02 -25.05 -4.82
C ASP A 306 -10.48 -24.91 -5.25
N ALA A 307 -10.94 -25.78 -6.15
CA ALA A 307 -12.29 -25.71 -6.70
C ALA A 307 -13.42 -25.88 -5.66
N ASN A 308 -13.12 -26.32 -4.44
CA ASN A 308 -14.09 -26.49 -3.35
C ASN A 308 -13.96 -25.42 -2.25
N HIS A 309 -12.79 -24.78 -2.12
CA HIS A 309 -12.46 -23.77 -1.09
C HIS A 309 -11.73 -22.55 -1.67
N ASN A 310 -12.11 -22.14 -2.89
CA ASN A 310 -11.44 -21.07 -3.63
C ASN A 310 -11.35 -19.78 -2.79
N ALA A 311 -10.13 -19.33 -2.53
CA ALA A 311 -9.86 -18.10 -1.83
C ALA A 311 -9.70 -16.97 -2.85
N GLN A 312 -10.48 -15.92 -2.69
CA GLN A 312 -10.48 -14.80 -3.61
C GLN A 312 -9.37 -13.82 -3.22
N PHE A 313 -8.70 -13.23 -4.22
CA PHE A 313 -7.89 -12.05 -3.97
C PHE A 313 -8.79 -10.92 -3.45
N ILE A 314 -8.39 -10.29 -2.36
CA ILE A 314 -9.11 -9.16 -1.76
C ILE A 314 -8.24 -7.91 -1.67
N TRP A 315 -8.90 -6.76 -1.80
CA TRP A 315 -8.32 -5.44 -1.53
C TRP A 315 -9.40 -4.46 -1.08
N SER A 316 -9.07 -3.17 -1.02
CA SER A 316 -10.00 -2.03 -0.90
C SER A 316 -10.86 -1.87 -2.16
N THR A 317 -11.26 -0.64 -2.53
CA THR A 317 -12.08 -0.38 -3.73
C THR A 317 -11.28 -0.26 -5.03
N ASN A 318 -9.96 -0.11 -4.98
CA ASN A 318 -9.12 -0.01 -6.17
C ASN A 318 -7.75 -0.65 -5.96
N VAL A 319 -7.57 -1.86 -6.52
CA VAL A 319 -6.33 -2.63 -6.44
C VAL A 319 -5.12 -1.97 -7.11
N VAL A 320 -5.33 -0.99 -8.00
CA VAL A 320 -4.26 -0.34 -8.78
C VAL A 320 -3.77 0.98 -8.16
N LEU A 321 -4.58 1.62 -7.31
CA LEU A 321 -4.26 2.96 -6.76
C LEU A 321 -4.30 3.06 -5.23
N ASP A 322 -4.84 2.07 -4.51
CA ASP A 322 -4.84 2.07 -3.06
C ASP A 322 -3.60 1.29 -2.57
N ASN A 323 -2.57 2.00 -2.12
CA ASN A 323 -1.23 1.43 -1.88
C ASN A 323 -1.03 0.98 -0.43
N GLU A 324 -1.80 1.52 0.53
CA GLU A 324 -1.81 1.06 1.93
C GLU A 324 -3.25 0.68 2.29
N VAL A 325 -3.49 -0.59 2.64
CA VAL A 325 -4.83 -1.12 2.93
C VAL A 325 -4.80 -1.95 4.20
N ILE A 326 -5.79 -1.76 5.07
CA ILE A 326 -6.02 -2.67 6.20
C ILE A 326 -7.23 -3.54 5.90
N VAL A 327 -7.07 -4.86 6.02
CA VAL A 327 -8.16 -5.84 5.96
C VAL A 327 -8.40 -6.52 7.31
N ARG A 328 -9.67 -6.85 7.61
CA ARG A 328 -10.06 -7.46 8.89
C ARG A 328 -11.16 -8.51 8.75
N LYS A 329 -11.10 -9.56 9.56
CA LYS A 329 -12.11 -10.61 9.64
C LYS A 329 -12.12 -11.32 10.99
N THR A 330 -13.30 -11.66 11.49
CA THR A 330 -13.43 -12.61 12.62
C THR A 330 -13.75 -14.01 12.09
N ILE A 331 -12.82 -14.94 12.27
CA ILE A 331 -12.96 -16.36 11.96
C ILE A 331 -13.67 -17.07 13.13
N GLN A 332 -14.58 -17.99 12.80
CA GLN A 332 -15.51 -18.67 13.72
C GLN A 332 -15.02 -20.05 14.16
#